data_AF-A0A8H4Q0L0-F1
#
_entry.id   AF-A0A8H4Q0L0-F1
#
_cell.length_a   1.000
_cell.length_b   1.000
_cell.length_c   1.000
_cell.angle_alpha   90.00
_cell.angle_beta   90.00
_cell.angle_gamma   90.00
#
_symmetry.space_group_name_H-M   'P 1'
#
loop_
_entity.id
_entity.type
_entity.pdbx_description
1 polymer ?
#
loop_
_entity_poly.entity_id
_entity_poly.type
_entity_poly.pdbx_seq_one_letter_code
_entity_poly.pdbx_strand_id
1 'polypeptide(L)'
;MSLSVVFEMAVPSTFRYWRECTLFFLRDLLQRQPQYPSKTTARCKLRTYQGLSQFHDLDHRQQTLALASDSVPRATASPNVAVFQGLTETDVCVSNKLEWRFFDTSAGTFLHGYKATEAVLKSCRYRLPERSSLLQGFLTRNYLHPDGPRPNSIITQQDLSPKHLSTEEFRALGSLAWGSNKKTETTGPAFEDPLRQSHKLLGRTDFVRATVTKLKACIARVEANWQNFRAVWTFASITARLLALGPVMTQQSCLDVLADCRRITAKWLEDLREKTSSAEDNAVRSEYLEKSLEVALVCLSTFDVDEEHWE
;
A
#
# COMPACT_ATOMS: atom_id res chain seq x y z
N MET A 1 -16.00 21.62 -12.84
CA MET A 1 -15.27 21.12 -11.65
C MET A 1 -14.94 19.66 -11.91
N SER A 2 -13.69 19.21 -11.75
CA SER A 2 -13.36 17.82 -12.06
C SER A 2 -13.93 16.87 -11.01
N LEU A 3 -14.43 15.70 -11.44
CA LEU A 3 -14.95 14.65 -10.56
C LEU A 3 -13.91 14.24 -9.49
N SER A 4 -12.63 14.30 -9.84
CA SER A 4 -11.51 14.04 -8.93
C SER A 4 -11.47 14.98 -7.72
N VAL A 5 -11.82 16.27 -7.89
CA VAL A 5 -11.84 17.23 -6.77
C VAL A 5 -13.02 16.94 -5.85
N VAL A 6 -14.17 16.56 -6.41
CA VAL A 6 -15.36 16.18 -5.63
C VAL A 6 -15.09 14.92 -4.81
N PHE A 7 -14.49 13.90 -5.42
CA PHE A 7 -14.07 12.69 -4.72
C PHE A 7 -13.11 13.01 -3.57
N GLU A 8 -12.12 13.88 -3.78
CA GLU A 8 -11.15 14.24 -2.74
C GLU A 8 -11.73 15.09 -1.60
N MET A 9 -12.88 15.75 -1.80
CA MET A 9 -13.58 16.47 -0.72
C MET A 9 -14.27 15.52 0.27
N ALA A 10 -14.65 14.32 -0.19
CA ALA A 10 -15.36 13.31 0.60
C ALA A 10 -14.89 11.89 0.21
N VAL A 11 -13.61 11.59 0.46
CA VAL A 11 -13.03 10.29 0.12
C VAL A 11 -13.65 9.20 1.00
N PRO A 12 -14.20 8.11 0.43
CA PRO A 12 -14.67 6.97 1.21
C PRO A 12 -13.57 6.41 2.12
N SER A 13 -13.94 5.99 3.33
CA SER A 13 -13.00 5.52 4.35
C SER A 13 -12.11 4.36 3.85
N THR A 14 -12.69 3.44 3.08
CA THR A 14 -12.01 2.34 2.38
C THR A 14 -10.83 2.82 1.54
N PHE A 15 -11.08 3.72 0.58
CA PHE A 15 -10.04 4.27 -0.30
C PHE A 15 -8.98 5.05 0.49
N ARG A 16 -9.40 5.74 1.54
CA ARG A 16 -8.47 6.45 2.42
C ARG A 16 -7.51 5.49 3.11
N TYR A 17 -8.01 4.45 3.77
CA TYR A 17 -7.15 3.49 4.47
C TYR A 17 -6.19 2.79 3.51
N TRP A 18 -6.68 2.38 2.34
CA TRP A 18 -5.83 1.81 1.29
C TRP A 18 -4.68 2.75 0.93
N ARG A 19 -5.02 4.02 0.65
CA ARG A 19 -4.06 5.03 0.19
C ARG A 19 -3.02 5.36 1.27
N GLU A 20 -3.44 5.54 2.51
CA GLU A 20 -2.55 5.81 3.64
C GLU A 20 -1.64 4.61 3.94
N CYS A 21 -2.20 3.38 4.00
CA CYS A 21 -1.41 2.14 4.17
C CYS A 21 -0.40 1.97 3.02
N THR A 22 -0.84 2.22 1.77
CA THR A 22 0.03 2.11 0.58
C THR A 22 1.15 3.13 0.59
N LEU A 23 0.86 4.38 0.96
CA LEU A 23 1.89 5.42 1.07
C LEU A 23 2.91 5.10 2.15
N PHE A 24 2.45 4.72 3.35
CA PHE A 24 3.32 4.30 4.44
C PHE A 24 4.20 3.12 4.02
N PHE A 25 3.60 2.13 3.36
CA PHE A 25 4.32 0.97 2.82
C PHE A 25 5.38 1.37 1.78
N LEU A 26 5.04 2.20 0.79
CA LEU A 26 5.97 2.57 -0.26
C LEU A 26 7.09 3.50 0.25
N ARG A 27 6.75 4.51 1.06
CA ARG A 27 7.68 5.55 1.51
C ARG A 27 8.46 5.15 2.75
N ASP A 28 7.79 4.73 3.81
CA ASP A 28 8.41 4.55 5.12
C ASP A 28 9.02 3.16 5.27
N LEU A 29 8.36 2.13 4.72
CA LEU A 29 8.84 0.75 4.81
C LEU A 29 9.78 0.39 3.65
N LEU A 30 9.32 0.57 2.41
CA LEU A 30 10.13 0.26 1.23
C LEU A 30 11.14 1.36 0.87
N GLN A 31 11.11 2.50 1.56
CA GLN A 31 12.04 3.61 1.36
C GLN A 31 12.14 4.03 -0.12
N ARG A 32 11.01 3.96 -0.85
CA ARG A 32 10.95 4.42 -2.24
C ARG A 32 10.98 5.93 -2.27
N GLN A 33 11.73 6.46 -3.23
CA GLN A 33 11.86 7.91 -3.41
C GLN A 33 10.89 8.40 -4.48
N PRO A 34 10.38 9.64 -4.39
CA PRO A 34 9.60 10.23 -5.46
C PRO A 34 10.46 10.32 -6.73
N GLN A 35 9.88 9.90 -7.86
CA GLN A 35 10.58 9.85 -9.16
C GLN A 35 11.01 11.25 -9.63
N TYR A 36 10.18 12.25 -9.33
CA TYR A 36 10.44 13.66 -9.61
C TYR A 36 10.29 14.44 -8.30
N PRO A 37 11.38 14.76 -7.59
CA PRO A 37 11.32 15.62 -6.42
C PRO A 37 10.93 17.03 -6.90
N SER A 38 9.65 17.36 -6.82
CA SER A 38 9.17 18.70 -7.15
C SER A 38 9.71 19.68 -6.12
N LYS A 39 10.53 20.64 -6.57
CA LYS A 39 10.96 21.80 -5.76
C LYS A 39 9.84 22.84 -5.61
N THR A 40 8.69 22.63 -6.26
CA THR A 40 7.60 23.60 -6.28
C THR A 40 6.80 23.49 -4.99
N THR A 41 6.66 24.61 -4.29
CA THR A 41 5.84 24.70 -3.08
C THR A 41 4.37 24.79 -3.44
N ALA A 42 3.54 24.03 -2.72
CA ALA A 42 2.08 24.15 -2.82
C ALA A 42 1.64 25.54 -2.37
N ARG A 43 1.04 26.33 -3.28
CA ARG A 43 0.54 27.68 -2.99
C ARG A 43 -0.92 27.70 -2.59
N CYS A 44 -1.71 26.71 -3.03
CA CYS A 44 -3.09 26.55 -2.64
C CYS A 44 -3.36 25.09 -2.30
N LYS A 45 -3.75 24.78 -1.06
CA LYS A 45 -4.21 23.44 -0.66
C LYS A 45 -5.73 23.40 -0.76
N LEU A 46 -6.30 22.28 -1.21
CA LEU A 46 -7.75 22.12 -1.33
C LEU A 46 -8.47 22.37 0.00
N ARG A 47 -7.87 21.92 1.11
CA ARG A 47 -8.37 22.13 2.49
C ARG A 47 -8.54 23.60 2.88
N THR A 48 -7.66 24.46 2.40
CA THR A 48 -7.63 25.89 2.76
C THR A 48 -8.28 26.77 1.71
N TYR A 49 -8.81 26.17 0.63
CA TYR A 49 -9.43 26.92 -0.44
C TYR A 49 -10.83 27.39 -0.02
N GLN A 50 -10.97 28.70 0.20
CA GLN A 50 -12.20 29.31 0.73
C GLN A 50 -13.47 28.97 -0.05
N GLY A 51 -13.37 28.76 -1.36
CA GLY A 51 -14.53 28.44 -2.20
C GLY A 51 -15.07 27.01 -2.03
N LEU A 52 -14.27 26.08 -1.49
CA LEU A 52 -14.64 24.67 -1.33
C LEU A 52 -14.50 24.16 0.11
N SER A 53 -13.96 24.96 1.02
CA SER A 53 -13.74 24.56 2.42
C SER A 53 -15.02 24.17 3.15
N GLN A 54 -16.18 24.72 2.76
CA GLN A 54 -17.49 24.39 3.33
C GLN A 54 -18.00 22.99 2.97
N PHE A 55 -17.48 22.39 1.90
CA PHE A 55 -17.87 21.07 1.41
C PHE A 55 -16.87 19.98 1.82
N HIS A 56 -15.78 20.36 2.50
CA HIS A 56 -14.77 19.42 2.94
C HIS A 56 -15.21 18.78 4.25
N ASP A 57 -15.20 17.44 4.30
CA ASP A 57 -15.46 16.74 5.55
C ASP A 57 -14.30 17.00 6.55
N LEU A 58 -14.61 17.64 7.68
CA LEU A 58 -13.62 18.11 8.66
C LEU A 58 -13.18 17.01 9.63
N ASP A 59 -13.83 15.84 9.61
CA ASP A 59 -13.59 14.75 10.57
C ASP A 59 -12.24 14.04 10.36
N HIS A 60 -11.50 14.44 9.32
CA HIS A 60 -10.41 13.65 8.76
C HIS A 60 -9.10 14.44 8.66
N ARG A 61 -8.75 15.12 9.77
CA ARG A 61 -7.61 16.06 9.88
C ARG A 61 -6.22 15.44 9.75
N GLN A 62 -6.10 14.12 9.63
CA GLN A 62 -4.82 13.40 9.64
C GLN A 62 -4.47 12.71 8.31
N GLN A 63 -5.13 13.05 7.19
CA GLN A 63 -4.71 12.50 5.90
C GLN A 63 -3.34 13.07 5.50
N THR A 64 -2.44 12.16 5.17
CA THR A 64 -1.10 12.47 4.69
C THR A 64 -1.14 12.97 3.24
N LEU A 65 -2.20 12.63 2.51
CA LEU A 65 -2.44 13.12 1.15
C LEU A 65 -3.54 14.17 1.08
N ALA A 66 -3.27 15.22 0.31
CA ALA A 66 -4.26 16.23 -0.08
C ALA A 66 -4.04 16.64 -1.53
N LEU A 67 -5.07 17.20 -2.16
CA LEU A 67 -4.88 17.94 -3.41
C LEU A 67 -4.31 19.33 -3.10
N ALA A 68 -3.31 19.73 -3.88
CA ALA A 68 -2.79 21.08 -3.87
C ALA A 68 -2.48 21.55 -5.29
N SER A 69 -2.42 22.86 -5.44
CA SER A 69 -1.99 23.54 -6.66
C SER A 69 -0.77 24.39 -6.37
N ASP A 70 0.11 24.51 -7.36
CA ASP A 70 1.23 25.45 -7.37
C ASP A 70 0.81 26.87 -7.79
N SER A 71 -0.39 27.04 -8.35
CA SER A 71 -0.97 28.33 -8.66
C SER A 71 -1.87 28.83 -7.52
N VAL A 72 -2.10 30.14 -7.53
CA VAL A 72 -2.93 30.83 -6.53
C VAL A 72 -4.29 31.15 -7.16
N PRO A 73 -5.41 31.00 -6.44
CA PRO A 73 -6.72 31.39 -6.95
C PRO A 73 -6.74 32.88 -7.34
N ARG A 74 -7.47 33.22 -8.41
CA ARG A 74 -7.67 34.63 -8.81
C ARG A 74 -8.22 35.46 -7.66
N ALA A 75 -9.17 34.93 -6.88
CA ALA A 75 -9.73 35.63 -5.72
C ALA A 75 -8.66 36.07 -4.71
N THR A 76 -7.55 35.33 -4.59
CA THR A 76 -6.44 35.67 -3.70
C THR A 76 -5.40 36.56 -4.38
N ALA A 77 -5.17 36.39 -5.68
CA ALA A 77 -4.22 37.19 -6.45
C ALA A 77 -4.76 38.57 -6.88
N SER A 78 -6.07 38.70 -7.07
CA SER A 78 -6.78 39.89 -7.54
C SER A 78 -8.24 39.83 -7.07
N PRO A 79 -8.53 40.26 -5.82
CA PRO A 79 -9.86 40.16 -5.21
C PRO A 79 -10.88 41.14 -5.82
N ASN A 80 -10.41 42.24 -6.40
CA ASN A 80 -11.27 43.31 -6.88
C ASN A 80 -11.63 43.11 -8.35
N VAL A 81 -12.93 43.16 -8.65
CA VAL A 81 -13.45 43.18 -10.02
C VAL A 81 -13.89 44.61 -10.33
N ALA A 82 -13.35 45.20 -11.41
CA ALA A 82 -13.78 46.51 -11.86
C ALA A 82 -15.20 46.43 -12.44
N VAL A 83 -16.13 47.19 -11.88
CA VAL A 83 -17.53 47.22 -12.32
C VAL A 83 -17.72 48.37 -13.30
N PHE A 84 -18.18 48.07 -14.52
CA PHE A 84 -18.46 49.06 -15.57
C PHE A 84 -19.76 48.70 -16.32
N GLN A 85 -20.37 49.67 -17.01
CA GLN A 85 -21.56 49.42 -17.81
C GLN A 85 -21.21 48.53 -19.01
N GLY A 86 -21.90 47.38 -19.13
CA GLY A 86 -21.62 46.36 -20.15
C GLY A 86 -20.85 45.13 -19.63
N LEU A 87 -20.69 44.99 -18.31
CA LEU A 87 -20.06 43.81 -17.70
C LEU A 87 -20.77 42.52 -18.12
N THR A 88 -20.01 41.60 -18.72
CA THR A 88 -20.51 40.30 -19.13
C THR A 88 -20.09 39.20 -18.15
N GLU A 89 -20.83 38.09 -18.12
CA GLU A 89 -20.51 36.94 -17.24
C GLU A 89 -19.08 36.42 -17.48
N THR A 90 -18.57 36.54 -18.70
CA THR A 90 -17.20 36.16 -19.07
C THR A 90 -16.11 37.04 -18.45
N ASP A 91 -16.43 38.30 -18.09
CA ASP A 91 -15.48 39.22 -17.43
C ASP A 91 -15.34 38.93 -15.92
N VAL A 92 -16.41 38.38 -15.34
CA VAL A 92 -16.48 37.96 -13.94
C VAL A 92 -15.93 36.54 -13.78
N CYS A 93 -16.42 35.60 -14.60
CA CYS A 93 -16.07 34.17 -14.58
C CYS A 93 -14.86 33.85 -15.47
N VAL A 94 -13.70 34.40 -15.09
CA VAL A 94 -12.43 34.14 -15.79
C VAL A 94 -11.94 32.70 -15.54
N SER A 95 -11.30 32.11 -16.55
CA SER A 95 -10.75 30.75 -16.49
C SER A 95 -9.86 30.52 -15.26
N ASN A 96 -10.13 29.42 -14.57
CA ASN A 96 -9.42 29.02 -13.36
C ASN A 96 -8.06 28.40 -13.72
N LYS A 97 -6.98 28.99 -13.21
CA LYS A 97 -5.60 28.51 -13.42
C LYS A 97 -5.16 27.43 -12.41
N LEU A 98 -6.06 26.98 -11.53
CA LEU A 98 -5.75 25.95 -10.52
C LEU A 98 -5.59 24.58 -11.18
N GLU A 99 -4.37 24.06 -11.13
CA GLU A 99 -4.08 22.66 -11.44
C GLU A 99 -3.99 21.86 -10.15
N TRP A 100 -4.95 20.97 -9.91
CA TRP A 100 -4.95 20.12 -8.72
C TRP A 100 -4.05 18.89 -8.93
N ARG A 101 -3.07 18.70 -8.04
CA ARG A 101 -2.17 17.55 -8.01
C ARG A 101 -2.09 16.96 -6.60
N PHE A 102 -1.77 15.68 -6.50
CA PHE A 102 -1.56 15.02 -5.21
C PHE A 102 -0.33 15.60 -4.50
N PHE A 103 -0.51 15.94 -3.23
CA PHE A 103 0.50 16.55 -2.37
C PHE A 103 0.56 15.81 -1.05
N ASP A 104 1.74 15.30 -0.72
CA ASP A 104 2.04 14.70 0.58
C ASP A 104 2.27 15.85 1.59
N THR A 105 1.36 15.98 2.56
CA THR A 105 1.43 17.03 3.59
C THR A 105 2.54 16.79 4.61
N SER A 106 2.95 15.55 4.81
CA SER A 106 4.01 15.20 5.77
C SER A 106 5.40 15.37 5.19
N ALA A 107 5.59 15.02 3.91
CA ALA A 107 6.85 15.22 3.21
C ALA A 107 6.96 16.62 2.57
N GLY A 108 5.83 17.33 2.41
CA GLY A 108 5.77 18.65 1.80
C GLY A 108 6.05 18.64 0.29
N THR A 109 5.77 17.53 -0.40
CA THR A 109 6.14 17.34 -1.81
C THR A 109 4.95 16.90 -2.66
N PHE A 110 4.97 17.28 -3.94
CA PHE A 110 4.01 16.78 -4.93
C PHE A 110 4.35 15.34 -5.33
N LEU A 111 3.34 14.47 -5.39
CA LEU A 111 3.50 13.09 -5.83
C LEU A 111 3.44 13.01 -7.36
N HIS A 112 4.52 12.57 -7.97
CA HIS A 112 4.63 12.28 -9.41
C HIS A 112 5.04 10.82 -9.69
N GLY A 113 4.77 9.92 -8.72
CA GLY A 113 5.19 8.51 -8.76
C GLY A 113 6.42 8.22 -7.90
N TYR A 114 6.64 6.94 -7.61
CA TYR A 114 7.74 6.45 -6.78
C TYR A 114 8.72 5.63 -7.61
N LYS A 115 10.02 5.89 -7.47
CA LYS A 115 11.08 5.03 -8.01
C LYS A 115 11.51 4.00 -6.95
N ALA A 116 11.81 2.79 -7.39
CA ALA A 116 12.40 1.78 -6.52
C ALA A 116 13.79 2.21 -6.05
N THR A 117 14.06 2.08 -4.75
CA THR A 117 15.37 2.36 -4.15
C THR A 117 16.06 1.04 -3.83
N GLU A 118 17.39 1.02 -3.80
CA GLU A 118 18.16 -0.14 -3.33
C GLU A 118 18.00 -0.40 -1.82
N ALA A 119 17.29 0.45 -1.08
CA ALA A 119 17.09 0.32 0.36
C ALA A 119 16.48 -1.04 0.75
N VAL A 120 15.40 -1.46 0.08
CA VAL A 120 14.80 -2.79 0.30
C VAL A 120 15.82 -3.88 0.03
N LEU A 121 16.60 -3.74 -1.03
CA LEU A 121 17.64 -4.71 -1.34
C LEU A 121 18.69 -4.76 -0.22
N LYS A 122 19.14 -3.62 0.30
CA LYS A 122 20.13 -3.56 1.37
C LYS A 122 19.61 -4.17 2.69
N SER A 123 18.32 -4.01 2.97
CA SER A 123 17.66 -4.50 4.18
C SER A 123 17.27 -5.98 4.10
N CYS A 124 16.79 -6.46 2.94
CA CYS A 124 16.29 -7.82 2.75
C CYS A 124 17.31 -8.77 2.08
N ARG A 125 18.58 -8.37 1.95
CA ARG A 125 19.65 -9.24 1.45
C ARG A 125 20.14 -10.17 2.55
N TYR A 126 20.20 -11.46 2.24
CA TYR A 126 20.99 -12.40 3.01
C TYR A 126 22.47 -12.00 2.92
N ARG A 127 23.09 -11.62 4.05
CA ARG A 127 24.50 -11.23 4.11
C ARG A 127 25.35 -12.48 4.29
N LEU A 128 26.08 -12.85 3.25
CA LEU A 128 27.07 -13.91 3.34
C LEU A 128 28.27 -13.47 4.20
N PRO A 129 28.91 -14.40 4.93
CA PRO A 129 30.16 -14.11 5.62
C PRO A 129 31.25 -13.67 4.64
N GLU A 130 32.22 -12.86 5.10
CA GLU A 130 33.26 -12.24 4.24
C GLU A 130 34.01 -13.22 3.34
N ARG A 131 34.23 -14.45 3.82
CA ARG A 131 34.82 -15.57 3.06
C ARG A 131 34.10 -15.88 1.75
N SER A 132 32.82 -15.55 1.64
CA SER A 132 31.95 -15.81 0.48
C SER A 132 31.39 -14.52 -0.14
N SER A 133 32.06 -13.39 0.06
CA SER A 133 31.66 -12.08 -0.48
C SER A 133 31.46 -12.07 -2.01
N LEU A 134 32.23 -12.86 -2.76
CA LEU A 134 32.10 -13.00 -4.21
C LEU A 134 30.74 -13.59 -4.64
N LEU A 135 30.15 -14.47 -3.84
CA LEU A 135 28.82 -15.04 -4.08
C LEU A 135 27.69 -14.03 -3.86
N GLN A 136 27.94 -12.97 -3.09
CA GLN A 136 26.95 -11.94 -2.80
C GLN A 136 26.47 -11.22 -4.06
N GLY A 137 27.35 -11.05 -5.06
CA GLY A 137 27.01 -10.47 -6.36
C GLY A 137 25.98 -11.32 -7.11
N PHE A 138 26.05 -12.65 -6.98
CA PHE A 138 25.12 -13.55 -7.64
C PHE A 138 23.75 -13.63 -6.97
N LEU A 139 23.72 -13.47 -5.64
CA LEU A 139 22.47 -13.44 -4.87
C LEU A 139 21.78 -12.07 -4.90
N THR A 140 22.47 -11.03 -5.38
CA THR A 140 21.92 -9.67 -5.42
C THR A 140 21.03 -9.50 -6.66
N ARG A 141 19.74 -9.33 -6.43
CA ARG A 141 18.78 -8.85 -7.43
C ARG A 141 18.60 -7.37 -7.27
N ASN A 142 18.67 -6.60 -8.35
CA ASN A 142 18.37 -5.17 -8.32
C ASN A 142 17.20 -4.85 -9.24
N TYR A 143 16.67 -3.63 -9.16
CA TYR A 143 15.54 -3.23 -9.99
C TYR A 143 15.88 -3.21 -11.50
N LEU A 144 17.16 -3.14 -11.86
CA LEU A 144 17.65 -3.22 -13.25
C LEU A 144 17.77 -4.67 -13.76
N HIS A 145 18.01 -5.60 -12.85
CA HIS A 145 18.20 -7.04 -13.09
C HIS A 145 17.37 -7.82 -12.05
N PRO A 146 16.03 -7.87 -12.21
CA PRO A 146 15.13 -8.53 -11.29
C PRO A 146 15.40 -10.05 -11.19
N ASP A 147 15.86 -10.66 -12.28
CA ASP A 147 16.20 -12.08 -12.32
C ASP A 147 17.60 -12.40 -11.76
N GLY A 148 18.40 -11.37 -11.49
CA GLY A 148 19.81 -11.48 -11.10
C GLY A 148 20.75 -11.62 -12.31
N PRO A 149 21.98 -12.11 -12.10
CA PRO A 149 22.89 -12.47 -13.19
C PRO A 149 22.25 -13.51 -14.12
N ARG A 150 22.83 -13.72 -15.31
CA ARG A 150 22.37 -14.79 -16.21
C ARG A 150 22.79 -16.16 -15.67
N PRO A 151 22.01 -17.25 -15.82
CA PRO A 151 22.38 -18.58 -15.30
C PRO A 151 23.77 -19.05 -15.73
N ASN A 152 24.15 -18.74 -16.98
CA ASN A 152 25.46 -19.10 -17.52
C ASN A 152 26.62 -18.32 -16.90
N SER A 153 26.36 -17.19 -16.23
CA SER A 153 27.43 -16.37 -15.62
C SER A 153 28.12 -17.11 -14.48
N ILE A 154 27.41 -17.95 -13.71
CA ILE A 154 28.00 -18.79 -12.66
C ILE A 154 28.94 -19.84 -13.26
N ILE A 155 28.59 -20.37 -14.43
CA ILE A 155 29.40 -21.38 -15.14
C ILE A 155 30.65 -20.72 -15.72
N THR A 156 30.55 -19.50 -16.23
CA THR A 156 31.70 -18.77 -16.78
C THR A 156 32.63 -18.17 -15.72
N GLN A 157 32.16 -18.02 -14.48
CA GLN A 157 32.90 -17.40 -13.37
C GLN A 157 33.26 -18.41 -12.27
N GLN A 158 33.44 -19.68 -12.63
CA GLN A 158 33.82 -20.75 -11.69
C GLN A 158 35.23 -20.58 -11.10
N ASP A 159 36.09 -19.85 -11.80
CA ASP A 159 37.42 -19.45 -11.36
C ASP A 159 37.38 -18.56 -10.12
N LEU A 160 36.27 -17.85 -9.90
CA LEU A 160 36.02 -17.02 -8.71
C LEU A 160 35.50 -17.82 -7.51
N SER A 161 35.40 -19.15 -7.61
CA SER A 161 34.94 -20.00 -6.49
C SER A 161 35.91 -19.91 -5.31
N PRO A 162 35.43 -19.59 -4.09
CA PRO A 162 36.27 -19.61 -2.90
C PRO A 162 36.87 -20.98 -2.65
N LYS A 163 38.12 -21.05 -2.15
CA LYS A 163 38.86 -22.31 -1.93
C LYS A 163 38.18 -23.28 -0.94
N HIS A 164 37.26 -22.79 -0.11
CA HIS A 164 36.51 -23.58 0.86
C HIS A 164 35.20 -24.16 0.33
N LEU A 165 34.83 -23.87 -0.93
CA LEU A 165 33.61 -24.33 -1.57
C LEU A 165 33.96 -25.23 -2.76
N SER A 166 33.31 -26.39 -2.86
CA SER A 166 33.35 -27.19 -4.07
C SER A 166 32.65 -26.47 -5.23
N THR A 167 33.02 -26.81 -6.46
CA THR A 167 32.41 -26.24 -7.66
C THR A 167 30.91 -26.53 -7.75
N GLU A 168 30.46 -27.63 -7.15
CA GLU A 168 29.05 -28.01 -7.06
C GLU A 168 28.29 -27.15 -6.05
N GLU A 169 28.85 -26.92 -4.86
CA GLU A 169 28.27 -26.02 -3.86
C GLU A 169 28.23 -24.57 -4.34
N PHE A 170 29.28 -24.11 -5.03
CA PHE A 170 29.30 -22.78 -5.65
C PHE A 170 28.19 -22.62 -6.69
N ARG A 171 28.00 -23.65 -7.55
CA ARG A 171 26.91 -23.66 -8.54
C ARG A 171 25.54 -23.69 -7.86
N ALA A 172 25.35 -24.50 -6.83
CA ALA A 172 24.09 -24.63 -6.10
C ALA A 172 23.73 -23.33 -5.35
N LEU A 173 24.69 -22.73 -4.64
CA LEU A 173 24.50 -21.48 -3.90
C LEU A 173 24.25 -20.29 -4.82
N GLY A 174 24.98 -20.21 -5.94
CA GLY A 174 24.67 -19.24 -6.98
C GLY A 174 23.23 -19.45 -7.44
N SER A 175 22.90 -20.65 -7.90
CA SER A 175 21.59 -20.99 -8.49
C SER A 175 20.40 -20.85 -7.53
N LEU A 176 20.62 -20.70 -6.22
CA LEU A 176 19.58 -20.52 -5.20
C LEU A 176 18.62 -19.37 -5.52
N ALA A 177 19.14 -18.28 -6.07
CA ALA A 177 18.32 -17.12 -6.43
C ALA A 177 17.38 -17.44 -7.61
N TRP A 178 17.73 -18.37 -8.51
CA TRP A 178 16.98 -18.69 -9.74
C TRP A 178 15.78 -19.63 -9.53
N GLY A 179 15.33 -19.87 -8.30
CA GLY A 179 14.18 -20.74 -7.98
C GLY A 179 12.81 -20.27 -8.49
N SER A 180 12.73 -19.20 -9.29
CA SER A 180 11.49 -18.62 -9.79
C SER A 180 11.13 -19.22 -11.16
N ASN A 181 9.94 -19.84 -11.25
CA ASN A 181 9.22 -20.33 -12.45
C ASN A 181 9.12 -21.85 -12.70
N LYS A 182 9.26 -22.69 -11.68
CA LYS A 182 8.44 -23.92 -11.69
C LYS A 182 7.06 -23.56 -11.18
N LYS A 183 6.20 -23.07 -12.06
CA LYS A 183 4.75 -23.16 -11.86
C LYS A 183 4.44 -24.64 -11.66
N THR A 184 4.34 -25.09 -10.42
CA THR A 184 3.51 -26.26 -10.11
C THR A 184 2.06 -25.77 -10.14
N GLU A 185 1.62 -25.28 -11.30
CA GLU A 185 0.20 -25.20 -11.63
C GLU A 185 -0.22 -26.64 -11.96
N THR A 186 -0.34 -27.47 -10.94
CA THR A 186 -1.29 -28.58 -10.98
C THR A 186 -2.67 -27.99 -10.73
N THR A 187 -3.15 -27.20 -11.70
CA THR A 187 -4.57 -26.91 -11.84
C THR A 187 -5.25 -28.22 -12.16
N GLY A 188 -5.84 -28.84 -11.12
CA GLY A 188 -6.76 -29.97 -11.32
C GLY A 188 -7.86 -29.59 -12.31
N PRO A 189 -8.46 -30.57 -12.99
CA PRO A 189 -9.43 -30.32 -14.07
C PRO A 189 -10.53 -29.37 -13.61
N ALA A 190 -10.97 -28.49 -14.51
CA ALA A 190 -12.11 -27.63 -14.30
C ALA A 190 -13.34 -28.51 -13.97
N PHE A 191 -13.81 -28.44 -12.73
CA PHE A 191 -15.02 -29.12 -12.30
C PHE A 191 -16.24 -28.28 -12.68
N GLU A 192 -17.36 -28.93 -13.01
CA GLU A 192 -18.65 -28.28 -13.36
C GLU A 192 -19.24 -27.46 -12.20
N ASP A 193 -18.84 -27.74 -10.95
CA ASP A 193 -19.21 -26.99 -9.75
C ASP A 193 -18.02 -26.09 -9.33
N PRO A 194 -18.17 -24.74 -9.31
CA PRO A 194 -17.12 -23.83 -8.85
C PRO A 194 -16.73 -24.09 -7.38
N LEU A 195 -17.61 -24.73 -6.60
CA LEU A 195 -17.34 -25.17 -5.24
C LEU A 195 -16.92 -26.64 -5.23
N ARG A 196 -15.64 -26.90 -4.94
CA ARG A 196 -15.19 -28.26 -4.57
C ARG A 196 -16.02 -28.78 -3.39
N GLN A 197 -16.14 -30.10 -3.22
CA GLN A 197 -16.89 -30.70 -2.10
C GLN A 197 -16.51 -30.10 -0.73
N SER A 198 -15.25 -29.72 -0.53
CA SER A 198 -14.74 -29.05 0.68
C SER A 198 -15.28 -27.63 0.92
N HIS A 199 -15.81 -26.95 -0.11
CA HIS A 199 -16.30 -25.57 -0.04
C HIS A 199 -17.84 -25.46 -0.11
N LYS A 200 -18.59 -26.57 -0.24
CA LYS A 200 -20.06 -26.56 -0.25
C LYS A 200 -20.67 -25.96 1.02
N LEU A 201 -19.95 -26.04 2.15
CA LEU A 201 -20.36 -25.42 3.41
C LEU A 201 -20.35 -23.89 3.34
N LEU A 202 -19.44 -23.30 2.54
CA LEU A 202 -19.33 -21.85 2.35
C LEU A 202 -20.52 -21.29 1.57
N GLY A 203 -21.22 -22.12 0.78
CA GLY A 203 -22.46 -21.74 0.09
C GLY A 203 -23.69 -21.69 1.01
N ARG A 204 -23.59 -22.06 2.29
CA ARG A 204 -24.72 -22.06 3.23
C ARG A 204 -24.81 -20.74 4.00
N THR A 205 -25.92 -20.04 3.84
CA THR A 205 -26.13 -18.69 4.42
C THR A 205 -26.05 -18.67 5.95
N ASP A 206 -26.63 -19.66 6.61
CA ASP A 206 -26.61 -19.84 8.07
C ASP A 206 -25.18 -20.03 8.60
N PHE A 207 -24.39 -20.86 7.92
CA PHE A 207 -22.99 -21.09 8.26
C PHE A 207 -22.16 -19.81 8.11
N VAL A 208 -22.29 -19.11 6.97
CA VAL A 208 -21.54 -17.87 6.74
C VAL A 208 -21.90 -16.80 7.78
N ARG A 209 -23.19 -16.61 8.06
CA ARG A 209 -23.64 -15.63 9.07
C ARG A 209 -23.12 -15.95 10.47
N ALA A 210 -23.17 -17.22 10.89
CA ALA A 210 -22.63 -17.65 12.17
C ALA A 210 -21.11 -17.42 12.23
N THR A 211 -20.40 -17.72 11.14
CA THR A 211 -18.95 -17.54 11.04
C THR A 211 -18.55 -16.07 11.10
N VAL A 212 -19.22 -15.20 10.32
CA VAL A 212 -19.02 -13.74 10.35
C VAL A 212 -19.24 -13.18 11.75
N THR A 213 -20.30 -13.62 12.44
CA THR A 213 -20.59 -13.19 13.82
C THR A 213 -19.45 -13.56 14.78
N LYS A 214 -18.91 -14.78 14.66
CA LYS A 214 -17.78 -15.23 15.47
C LYS A 214 -16.49 -14.49 15.10
N LEU A 215 -16.24 -14.22 13.82
CA LEU A 215 -15.09 -13.45 13.37
C LEU A 215 -15.11 -12.03 13.95
N LYS A 216 -16.25 -11.33 13.90
CA LYS A 216 -16.41 -10.00 14.53
C LYS A 216 -16.04 -10.03 16.02
N ALA A 217 -16.54 -11.03 16.76
CA ALA A 217 -16.22 -11.19 18.18
C ALA A 217 -14.73 -11.49 18.44
N CYS A 218 -14.09 -12.31 17.60
CA CYS A 218 -12.66 -12.60 17.71
C CYS A 218 -11.79 -11.38 17.39
N ILE A 219 -12.17 -10.60 16.37
CA ILE A 219 -11.48 -9.35 15.99
C ILE A 219 -11.50 -8.36 17.16
N ALA A 220 -12.66 -8.15 17.78
CA ALA A 220 -12.81 -7.26 18.94
C ALA A 220 -11.93 -7.67 20.14
N ARG A 221 -11.59 -8.96 20.29
CA ARG A 221 -10.69 -9.43 21.36
C ARG A 221 -9.22 -9.14 21.09
N VAL A 222 -8.82 -9.06 19.83
CA VAL A 222 -7.41 -8.92 19.44
C VAL A 222 -7.03 -7.49 19.07
N GLU A 223 -8.01 -6.60 18.82
CA GLU A 223 -7.79 -5.24 18.29
C GLU A 223 -6.92 -4.34 19.18
N ALA A 224 -6.81 -4.62 20.48
CA ALA A 224 -6.02 -3.79 21.40
C ALA A 224 -4.50 -3.99 21.27
N ASN A 225 -4.05 -5.09 20.65
CA ASN A 225 -2.62 -5.41 20.57
C ASN A 225 -2.21 -5.76 19.13
N TRP A 226 -1.41 -4.87 18.53
CA TRP A 226 -0.83 -5.01 17.19
C TRP A 226 0.01 -6.27 17.00
N GLN A 227 0.53 -6.89 18.08
CA GLN A 227 1.25 -8.16 17.98
C GLN A 227 0.35 -9.31 17.49
N ASN A 228 -0.97 -9.16 17.60
CA ASN A 228 -1.95 -10.12 17.10
C ASN A 228 -2.25 -9.98 15.60
N PHE A 229 -1.43 -9.26 14.83
CA PHE A 229 -1.66 -9.06 13.40
C PHE A 229 -1.83 -10.37 12.62
N ARG A 230 -1.15 -11.46 13.01
CA ARG A 230 -1.32 -12.78 12.38
C ARG A 230 -2.73 -13.33 12.54
N ALA A 231 -3.38 -13.07 13.67
CA ALA A 231 -4.77 -13.46 13.90
C ALA A 231 -5.69 -12.65 12.98
N VAL A 232 -5.51 -11.32 12.92
CA VAL A 232 -6.29 -10.44 12.03
C VAL A 232 -6.09 -10.81 10.56
N TRP A 233 -4.86 -11.15 10.15
CA TRP A 233 -4.58 -11.64 8.80
C TRP A 233 -5.32 -12.93 8.46
N THR A 234 -5.35 -13.86 9.41
CA THR A 234 -6.11 -15.11 9.27
C THR A 234 -7.60 -14.82 9.15
N PHE A 235 -8.14 -13.93 9.98
CA PHE A 235 -9.56 -13.54 9.92
C PHE A 235 -9.91 -12.82 8.62
N ALA A 236 -9.06 -11.91 8.14
CA ALA A 236 -9.20 -11.23 6.86
C ALA A 236 -9.19 -12.24 5.70
N SER A 237 -8.25 -13.20 5.70
CA SER A 237 -8.14 -14.22 4.66
C SER A 237 -9.36 -15.15 4.63
N ILE A 238 -9.86 -15.58 5.79
CA ILE A 238 -11.10 -16.35 5.89
C ILE A 238 -12.28 -15.53 5.37
N THR A 239 -12.34 -14.24 5.71
CA THR A 239 -13.46 -13.39 5.30
C THR A 239 -13.46 -13.08 3.81
N ALA A 240 -12.29 -12.82 3.21
CA ALA A 240 -12.14 -12.68 1.77
C ALA A 240 -12.61 -13.96 1.05
N ARG A 241 -12.30 -15.14 1.62
CA ARG A 241 -12.79 -16.41 1.07
C ARG A 241 -14.31 -16.58 1.20
N LEU A 242 -14.90 -16.14 2.32
CA LEU A 242 -16.36 -16.13 2.51
C LEU A 242 -17.04 -15.13 1.57
N LEU A 243 -16.41 -14.00 1.26
CA LEU A 243 -16.90 -13.02 0.31
C LEU A 243 -16.93 -13.59 -1.12
N ALA A 244 -15.83 -14.22 -1.54
CA ALA A 244 -15.67 -14.75 -2.90
C ALA A 244 -16.53 -15.99 -3.19
N LEU A 245 -16.74 -16.86 -2.19
CA LEU A 245 -17.43 -18.15 -2.37
C LEU A 245 -18.81 -18.22 -1.69
N GLY A 246 -19.15 -17.22 -0.89
CA GLY A 246 -20.38 -17.20 -0.11
C GLY A 246 -21.59 -16.65 -0.86
N PRO A 247 -22.80 -16.79 -0.30
CA PRO A 247 -24.01 -16.24 -0.88
C PRO A 247 -23.98 -14.71 -0.97
N VAL A 248 -24.53 -14.15 -2.04
CA VAL A 248 -24.65 -12.69 -2.28
C VAL A 248 -25.22 -11.94 -1.07
N MET A 249 -26.26 -12.50 -0.44
CA MET A 249 -26.90 -11.93 0.75
C MET A 249 -26.01 -11.82 2.00
N THR A 250 -24.82 -12.41 1.99
CA THR A 250 -23.83 -12.33 3.08
C THR A 250 -22.61 -11.48 2.75
N GLN A 251 -22.49 -11.00 1.51
CA GLN A 251 -21.34 -10.23 1.04
C GLN A 251 -21.15 -8.96 1.85
N GLN A 252 -22.21 -8.18 2.10
CA GLN A 252 -22.11 -6.96 2.92
C GLN A 252 -21.53 -7.23 4.30
N SER A 253 -21.99 -8.30 4.97
CA SER A 253 -21.50 -8.65 6.30
C SER A 253 -20.02 -9.07 6.29
N CYS A 254 -19.53 -9.62 5.18
CA CYS A 254 -18.11 -9.93 4.99
C CYS A 254 -17.30 -8.65 4.71
N LEU A 255 -17.83 -7.73 3.90
CA LEU A 255 -17.23 -6.42 3.64
C LEU A 255 -17.09 -5.59 4.92
N ASP A 256 -18.10 -5.61 5.80
CA ASP A 256 -18.03 -4.97 7.13
C ASP A 256 -16.86 -5.50 7.96
N VAL A 257 -16.65 -6.81 7.97
CA VAL A 257 -15.54 -7.44 8.72
C VAL A 257 -14.20 -7.04 8.13
N LEU A 258 -14.08 -7.00 6.79
CA LEU A 258 -12.87 -6.52 6.13
C LEU A 258 -12.66 -5.03 6.42
N ALA A 259 -13.71 -4.22 6.51
CA ALA A 259 -13.64 -2.82 6.92
C ALA A 259 -13.16 -2.67 8.38
N ASP A 260 -13.63 -3.51 9.29
CA ASP A 260 -13.14 -3.56 10.67
C ASP A 260 -11.64 -3.92 10.74
N CYS A 261 -11.22 -4.94 10.00
CA CYS A 261 -9.81 -5.31 9.89
C CYS A 261 -8.96 -4.15 9.35
N ARG A 262 -9.44 -3.41 8.34
CA ARG A 262 -8.79 -2.21 7.78
C ARG A 262 -8.64 -1.12 8.83
N ARG A 263 -9.71 -0.79 9.53
CA ARG A 263 -9.71 0.23 10.59
C ARG A 263 -8.70 -0.10 11.69
N ILE A 264 -8.69 -1.35 12.15
CA ILE A 264 -7.80 -1.82 13.22
C ILE A 264 -6.34 -1.80 12.77
N THR A 265 -6.04 -2.33 11.59
CA THR A 265 -4.67 -2.37 11.07
C THR A 265 -4.14 -0.98 10.76
N ALA A 266 -4.97 -0.07 10.24
CA ALA A 266 -4.59 1.32 10.05
C ALA A 266 -4.24 2.02 11.36
N LYS A 267 -5.06 1.83 12.41
CA LYS A 267 -4.77 2.35 13.75
C LYS A 267 -3.44 1.81 14.30
N TRP A 268 -3.20 0.50 14.14
CA TRP A 268 -1.92 -0.09 14.56
C TRP A 268 -0.72 0.46 13.80
N LEU A 269 -0.88 0.80 12.53
CA LEU A 269 0.19 1.44 11.76
C LEU A 269 0.49 2.85 12.26
N GLU A 270 -0.53 3.62 12.64
CA GLU A 270 -0.34 4.93 13.28
C GLU A 270 0.44 4.79 14.60
N ASP A 271 0.01 3.87 15.49
CA ASP A 271 0.67 3.60 16.76
C ASP A 271 2.14 3.14 16.57
N LEU A 272 2.40 2.25 15.61
CA LEU A 272 3.74 1.75 15.31
C LEU A 272 4.63 2.82 14.68
N ARG A 273 4.05 3.71 13.85
CA ARG A 273 4.77 4.84 13.25
C ARG A 273 5.22 5.85 14.32
N GLU A 274 4.37 6.14 15.29
CA GLU A 274 4.74 6.98 16.43
C GLU A 274 5.87 6.35 17.24
N LYS A 275 5.76 5.07 17.60
CA LYS A 275 6.81 4.33 18.33
C LYS A 275 8.13 4.26 17.58
N THR A 276 8.08 4.09 16.27
CA THR A 276 9.27 4.09 15.41
C THR A 276 9.96 5.45 15.43
N SER A 277 9.18 6.53 15.47
CA SER A 277 9.68 7.91 15.48
C SER A 277 10.24 8.33 16.84
N SER A 278 9.72 7.77 17.94
CA SER A 278 10.19 8.02 19.30
C SER A 278 11.33 7.11 19.78
N ALA A 279 11.68 6.07 19.01
CA ALA A 279 12.71 5.11 19.41
C ALA A 279 14.12 5.70 19.23
N GLU A 280 14.85 5.85 20.34
CA GLU A 280 16.24 6.29 20.35
C GLU A 280 17.21 5.17 19.91
N ASP A 281 16.90 3.92 20.26
CA ASP A 281 17.69 2.76 19.88
C ASP A 281 17.35 2.29 18.45
N ASN A 282 18.38 2.16 17.63
CA ASN A 282 18.30 1.65 16.27
C ASN A 282 17.79 0.21 16.19
N ALA A 283 18.11 -0.65 17.17
CA ALA A 283 17.65 -2.04 17.19
C ALA A 283 16.13 -2.11 17.43
N VAL A 284 15.65 -1.40 18.46
CA VAL A 284 14.23 -1.27 18.78
C VAL A 284 13.45 -0.64 17.62
N ARG A 285 14.00 0.41 17.01
CA ARG A 285 13.41 1.04 15.82
C ARG A 285 13.29 0.08 14.65
N SER A 286 14.28 -0.79 14.44
CA SER A 286 14.23 -1.82 13.39
C SER A 286 13.14 -2.86 13.64
N GLU A 287 12.94 -3.27 14.90
CA GLU A 287 11.88 -4.21 15.27
C GLU A 287 10.49 -3.61 15.00
N TYR A 288 10.25 -2.35 15.38
CA TYR A 288 8.99 -1.68 15.08
C TYR A 288 8.75 -1.51 13.58
N LEU A 289 9.79 -1.27 12.78
CA LEU A 289 9.67 -1.22 11.32
C LEU A 289 9.30 -2.59 10.73
N GLU A 290 9.88 -3.68 11.22
CA GLU A 290 9.51 -5.03 10.79
C GLU A 290 8.04 -5.34 11.11
N LYS A 291 7.58 -4.98 12.31
CA LYS A 291 6.18 -5.16 12.71
C LYS A 291 5.24 -4.27 11.91
N SER A 292 5.66 -3.04 11.61
CA SER A 292 4.93 -2.13 10.74
C SER A 292 4.76 -2.71 9.33
N LEU A 293 5.80 -3.36 8.79
CA LEU A 293 5.74 -4.06 7.51
C LEU A 293 4.72 -5.20 7.54
N GLU A 294 4.79 -6.05 8.55
CA GLU A 294 3.84 -7.15 8.72
C GLU A 294 2.39 -6.64 8.78
N VAL A 295 2.10 -5.63 9.61
CA VAL A 295 0.76 -5.04 9.75
C VAL A 295 0.29 -4.36 8.45
N ALA A 296 1.18 -3.67 7.73
CA ALA A 296 0.84 -3.00 6.48
C ALA A 296 0.42 -4.00 5.40
N LEU A 297 1.10 -5.16 5.32
CA LEU A 297 0.70 -6.26 4.43
C LEU A 297 -0.67 -6.81 4.79
N VAL A 298 -1.00 -6.92 6.09
CA VAL A 298 -2.36 -7.31 6.51
C VAL A 298 -3.38 -6.27 6.04
N CYS A 299 -3.14 -4.98 6.28
CA CYS A 299 -4.01 -3.89 5.79
C CYS A 299 -4.24 -4.05 4.28
N LEU A 300 -3.17 -4.18 3.48
CA LEU A 300 -3.27 -4.31 2.03
C LEU A 300 -4.01 -5.58 1.58
N SER A 301 -3.82 -6.71 2.27
CA SER A 301 -4.50 -7.97 1.93
C SER A 301 -6.03 -7.92 2.07
N THR A 302 -6.57 -6.99 2.86
CA THR A 302 -8.03 -6.81 2.99
C THR A 302 -8.69 -6.22 1.75
N PHE A 303 -7.90 -5.66 0.83
CA PHE A 303 -8.35 -5.11 -0.46
C PHE A 303 -8.17 -6.12 -1.60
N ASP A 304 -7.62 -7.31 -1.34
CA ASP A 304 -7.50 -8.40 -2.31
C ASP A 304 -8.84 -9.13 -2.47
N VAL A 305 -9.81 -8.39 -3.00
CA VAL A 305 -11.19 -8.83 -3.29
C VAL A 305 -11.50 -8.58 -4.77
N ASP A 306 -12.44 -9.33 -5.33
CA ASP A 306 -12.80 -9.23 -6.75
C ASP A 306 -13.28 -7.82 -7.10
N GLU A 307 -13.05 -7.35 -8.34
CA GLU A 307 -13.36 -5.98 -8.80
C GLU A 307 -14.81 -5.55 -8.52
N GLU A 308 -15.74 -6.51 -8.49
CA GLU A 308 -17.16 -6.30 -8.20
C GLU A 308 -17.44 -5.81 -6.76
N HIS A 309 -16.48 -5.99 -5.85
CA HIS A 309 -16.59 -5.65 -4.44
C HIS A 309 -15.77 -4.42 -4.02
N TRP A 310 -15.22 -3.68 -4.99
CA TRP A 310 -14.49 -2.45 -4.73
C TRP A 310 -15.49 -1.32 -4.46
N GLU A 311 -15.90 -1.18 -3.19
CA GLU A 311 -16.69 -0.04 -2.67
C GLU A 311 -15.86 1.25 -2.51
#